data_AF-A0A8S0FW44-F1
#
_entry.id   AF-A0A8S0FW44-F1
#
_cell.length_a   1.000
_cell.length_b   1.000
_cell.length_c   1.000
_cell.angle_alpha   90.00
_cell.angle_beta   90.00
_cell.angle_gamma   90.00
#
_symmetry.space_group_name_H-M   'P 1'
#
loop_
_entity.id
_entity.type
_entity.pdbx_description
1 polymer ?
#
loop_
_entity_poly.entity_id
_entity_poly.type
_entity_poly.pdbx_seq_one_letter_code
_entity_poly.pdbx_strand_id
1 'polypeptide(L)'
;MSKRRVVVTGLGMLSPVGNTVESTWKALLAGQSGISLIDHFDTSAYATKFAGLVKDFNCEDIISRKEQRKMDAFIQYGIVAGVQAMQDSGLEITEENATRIGAAIGSGIGGLGLIEENHTSLMNGGPRKISPFFVPSTIVNGHGGRSSDYHVWPAWPKHLYRDRLYFRRAQHWPCCAYYRVWRC
;
A
#
# COMPACT_ATOMS: atom_id res chain seq x y z
N MET A 1 3.73 34.48 -2.87
CA MET A 1 3.03 33.37 -3.55
C MET A 1 1.56 33.38 -3.16
N SER A 2 0.64 33.36 -4.12
CA SER A 2 -0.77 33.12 -3.82
C SER A 2 -0.94 31.66 -3.38
N LYS A 3 -1.71 31.41 -2.30
CA LYS A 3 -2.01 30.05 -1.84
C LYS A 3 -2.94 29.39 -2.84
N ARG A 4 -2.56 28.23 -3.37
CA ARG A 4 -3.45 27.39 -4.19
C ARG A 4 -4.44 26.65 -3.28
N ARG A 5 -5.69 26.54 -3.72
CA ARG A 5 -6.68 25.69 -3.05
C ARG A 5 -6.41 24.24 -3.45
N VAL A 6 -6.52 23.35 -2.48
CA VAL A 6 -6.34 21.91 -2.71
C VAL A 6 -7.66 21.22 -2.41
N VAL A 7 -8.09 20.33 -3.31
CA VAL A 7 -9.32 19.55 -3.19
C VAL A 7 -9.01 18.05 -3.31
N VAL A 8 -9.85 17.23 -2.71
CA VAL A 8 -9.82 15.77 -2.86
C VAL A 8 -10.79 15.41 -3.98
N THR A 9 -10.30 14.73 -5.01
CA THR A 9 -11.12 14.36 -6.17
C THR A 9 -11.39 12.87 -6.28
N GLY A 10 -10.62 12.02 -5.61
CA GLY A 10 -10.85 10.59 -5.58
C GLY A 10 -10.35 9.93 -4.30
N LEU A 11 -11.02 8.85 -3.93
CA LEU A 11 -10.76 8.05 -2.74
C LEU A 11 -10.56 6.58 -3.09
N GLY A 12 -9.70 5.91 -2.34
CA GLY A 12 -9.51 4.48 -2.43
C GLY A 12 -9.13 3.92 -1.07
N MET A 13 -9.64 2.73 -0.76
CA MET A 13 -9.57 2.19 0.59
C MET A 13 -9.66 0.67 0.60
N LEU A 14 -8.80 0.07 1.41
CA LEU A 14 -8.93 -1.30 1.90
C LEU A 14 -8.99 -1.26 3.42
N SER A 15 -9.90 -2.03 4.00
CA SER A 15 -10.11 -2.08 5.45
C SER A 15 -10.63 -3.45 5.89
N PRO A 16 -10.61 -3.74 7.20
CA PRO A 16 -11.17 -4.98 7.73
C PRO A 16 -12.69 -5.15 7.56
N VAL A 17 -13.40 -4.11 7.15
CA VAL A 17 -14.86 -4.12 6.94
C VAL A 17 -15.26 -3.96 5.46
N GLY A 18 -14.29 -3.82 4.55
CA GLY A 18 -14.57 -3.65 3.13
C GLY A 18 -13.32 -3.40 2.29
N ASN A 19 -13.37 -3.84 1.04
CA ASN A 19 -12.28 -3.71 0.07
C ASN A 19 -12.48 -2.55 -0.92
N THR A 20 -13.49 -1.70 -0.69
CA THR A 20 -13.74 -0.47 -1.44
C THR A 20 -14.18 0.64 -0.49
N VAL A 21 -14.14 1.90 -0.94
CA VAL A 21 -14.65 3.05 -0.18
C VAL A 21 -16.14 2.87 0.15
N GLU A 22 -16.95 2.49 -0.83
CA GLU A 22 -18.40 2.31 -0.67
C GLU A 22 -18.73 1.20 0.34
N SER A 23 -18.11 0.02 0.17
CA SER A 23 -18.35 -1.13 1.06
C SER A 23 -17.91 -0.81 2.50
N THR A 24 -16.73 -0.19 2.65
CA THR A 24 -16.22 0.22 3.95
C THR A 24 -17.15 1.24 4.60
N TRP A 25 -17.56 2.28 3.87
CA TRP A 25 -18.42 3.34 4.40
C TRP A 25 -19.77 2.80 4.85
N LYS A 26 -20.40 1.95 4.05
CA LYS A 26 -21.67 1.30 4.38
C LYS A 26 -21.56 0.45 5.65
N ALA A 27 -20.48 -0.34 5.77
CA ALA A 27 -20.24 -1.17 6.94
C ALA A 27 -20.04 -0.34 8.22
N LEU A 28 -19.29 0.77 8.12
CA LEU A 28 -19.06 1.69 9.24
C LEU A 28 -20.36 2.37 9.70
N LEU A 29 -21.18 2.85 8.76
CA LEU A 29 -22.50 3.43 9.09
C LEU A 29 -23.44 2.42 9.75
N ALA A 30 -23.31 1.14 9.42
CA ALA A 30 -24.06 0.05 10.04
C ALA A 30 -23.45 -0.44 11.37
N GLY A 31 -22.36 0.16 11.85
CA GLY A 31 -21.69 -0.25 13.09
C GLY A 31 -21.07 -1.65 13.04
N GLN A 32 -20.72 -2.14 11.84
CA GLN A 32 -20.14 -3.47 11.68
C GLN A 32 -18.70 -3.50 12.19
N SER A 33 -18.36 -4.53 12.97
CA SER A 33 -16.99 -4.77 13.42
C SER A 33 -16.22 -5.56 12.38
N GLY A 34 -15.02 -5.09 12.03
CA GLY A 34 -14.07 -5.81 11.18
C GLY A 34 -13.09 -6.70 11.94
N ILE A 35 -13.28 -6.87 13.25
CA ILE A 35 -12.39 -7.66 14.09
C ILE A 35 -12.77 -9.14 14.03
N SER A 36 -11.77 -10.00 13.82
CA SER A 36 -11.91 -11.46 13.85
C SER A 36 -10.72 -12.11 14.52
N LEU A 37 -10.81 -13.42 14.77
CA LEU A 37 -9.65 -14.21 15.14
C LEU A 37 -8.60 -14.15 14.04
N ILE A 38 -7.33 -14.19 14.45
CA ILE A 38 -6.19 -14.31 13.55
C ILE A 38 -6.17 -15.74 12.99
N ASP A 39 -6.12 -15.87 11.67
CA ASP A 39 -6.25 -17.15 10.95
C ASP A 39 -5.06 -17.49 10.05
N HIS A 40 -4.07 -16.59 9.93
CA HIS A 40 -2.90 -16.76 9.08
C HIS A 40 -1.65 -17.26 9.83
N PHE A 41 -1.70 -17.43 11.15
CA PHE A 41 -0.69 -18.13 11.96
C PHE A 41 -1.26 -18.63 13.29
N ASP A 42 -0.54 -19.54 13.97
CA ASP A 42 -0.96 -20.07 15.28
C ASP A 42 -0.78 -19.02 16.39
N THR A 43 -1.89 -18.63 17.02
CA THR A 43 -1.92 -17.69 18.13
C THR A 43 -2.09 -18.34 19.50
N SER A 44 -2.00 -19.68 19.60
CA SER A 44 -2.24 -20.45 20.84
C SER A 44 -1.45 -19.91 22.04
N ALA A 45 -0.17 -19.60 21.82
CA ALA A 45 0.77 -19.06 22.82
C ALA A 45 0.73 -17.53 23.02
N TYR A 46 -0.11 -16.80 22.28
CA TYR A 46 -0.18 -15.35 22.32
C TYR A 46 -1.32 -14.87 23.23
N ALA A 47 -1.09 -13.76 23.95
CA ALA A 47 -2.12 -13.14 24.80
C ALA A 47 -3.27 -12.54 23.98
N THR A 48 -2.96 -11.98 22.79
CA THR A 48 -3.93 -11.43 21.85
C THR A 48 -4.09 -12.36 20.66
N LYS A 49 -5.33 -12.74 20.34
CA LYS A 49 -5.67 -13.74 19.31
C LYS A 49 -6.59 -13.22 18.20
N PHE A 50 -6.87 -11.91 18.20
CA PHE A 50 -7.78 -11.26 17.27
C PHE A 50 -7.15 -10.01 16.67
N ALA A 51 -7.57 -9.66 15.45
CA ALA A 51 -7.12 -8.48 14.73
C ALA A 51 -8.17 -8.02 13.71
N GLY A 52 -8.00 -6.81 13.17
CA GLY A 52 -8.73 -6.36 11.99
C GLY A 52 -7.99 -6.82 10.73
N LEU A 53 -8.44 -7.92 10.13
CA LEU A 53 -7.85 -8.50 8.93
C LEU A 53 -8.58 -7.99 7.68
N VAL A 54 -7.84 -7.64 6.63
CA VAL A 54 -8.44 -7.47 5.30
C VAL A 54 -8.84 -8.85 4.79
N LYS A 55 -10.13 -9.05 4.53
CA LYS A 55 -10.70 -10.34 4.13
C LYS A 55 -10.92 -10.39 2.62
N ASP A 56 -10.84 -11.59 2.06
CA ASP A 56 -11.14 -11.87 0.65
C ASP A 56 -10.42 -10.91 -0.31
N PHE A 57 -9.18 -10.53 0.03
CA PHE A 57 -8.38 -9.64 -0.79
C PHE A 57 -7.93 -10.37 -2.05
N ASN A 58 -8.44 -9.93 -3.20
CA ASN A 58 -7.98 -10.34 -4.51
C ASN A 58 -7.55 -9.10 -5.31
N CYS A 59 -6.34 -9.15 -5.86
CA CYS A 59 -5.80 -8.10 -6.72
C CYS A 59 -5.33 -8.62 -8.08
N GLU A 60 -5.73 -9.82 -8.49
CA GLU A 60 -5.28 -10.44 -9.76
C GLU A 60 -5.60 -9.59 -11.00
N ASP A 61 -6.70 -8.83 -10.97
CA ASP A 61 -7.10 -7.93 -12.07
C ASP A 61 -6.20 -6.68 -12.19
N ILE A 62 -5.45 -6.35 -11.13
CA ILE A 62 -4.60 -5.16 -11.06
C ILE A 62 -3.12 -5.54 -11.08
N ILE A 63 -2.75 -6.58 -10.32
CA ILE A 63 -1.39 -7.04 -10.11
C ILE A 63 -1.35 -8.51 -10.51
N SER A 64 -0.57 -8.85 -11.54
CA SER A 64 -0.41 -10.25 -11.94
C SER A 64 0.15 -11.09 -10.78
N ARG A 65 -0.26 -12.35 -10.68
CA ARG A 65 0.22 -13.30 -9.65
C ARG A 65 1.76 -13.39 -9.56
N LYS A 66 2.45 -13.24 -10.70
CA LYS A 66 3.92 -13.21 -10.77
C LYS A 66 4.52 -12.02 -10.01
N GLU A 67 3.87 -10.86 -10.09
CA GLU A 67 4.33 -9.63 -9.45
C GLU A 67 3.90 -9.54 -7.98
N GLN A 68 2.73 -10.08 -7.62
CA GLN A 68 2.29 -10.19 -6.22
C GLN A 68 3.32 -10.92 -5.36
N ARG A 69 3.90 -12.02 -5.85
CA ARG A 69 4.94 -12.80 -5.14
C ARG A 69 6.23 -12.03 -4.88
N LYS A 70 6.41 -10.87 -5.52
CA LYS A 70 7.55 -9.97 -5.33
C LYS A 70 7.13 -8.75 -4.50
N MET A 71 6.02 -8.77 -3.78
CA MET A 71 5.52 -7.63 -3.02
C MET A 71 5.00 -8.12 -1.67
N ASP A 72 5.38 -7.46 -0.59
CA ASP A 72 4.68 -7.65 0.68
C ASP A 72 3.24 -7.12 0.57
N ALA A 73 2.34 -7.65 1.40
CA ALA A 73 0.93 -7.31 1.41
C ALA A 73 0.69 -5.80 1.53
N PHE A 74 1.50 -5.06 2.32
CA PHE A 74 1.31 -3.61 2.45
C PHE A 74 1.46 -2.87 1.11
N ILE A 75 2.35 -3.34 0.24
CA ILE A 75 2.55 -2.77 -1.10
C ILE A 75 1.35 -3.08 -1.98
N GLN A 76 0.89 -4.33 -1.96
CA GLN A 76 -0.27 -4.75 -2.75
C GLN A 76 -1.52 -3.96 -2.36
N TYR A 77 -1.80 -3.85 -1.06
CA TYR A 77 -2.93 -3.07 -0.55
C TYR A 77 -2.90 -1.64 -1.03
N GLY A 78 -1.71 -1.04 -0.96
CA GLY A 78 -1.59 0.34 -1.32
C GLY A 78 -1.61 0.62 -2.83
N ILE A 79 -1.17 -0.32 -3.67
CA ILE A 79 -1.39 -0.21 -5.12
C ILE A 79 -2.88 -0.27 -5.42
N VAL A 80 -3.59 -1.26 -4.87
CA VAL A 80 -5.04 -1.43 -5.12
C VAL A 80 -5.85 -0.22 -4.68
N ALA A 81 -5.61 0.28 -3.46
CA ALA A 81 -6.32 1.47 -2.99
C ALA A 81 -5.87 2.75 -3.73
N GLY A 82 -4.63 2.81 -4.24
CA GLY A 82 -4.20 3.88 -5.14
C GLY A 82 -4.94 3.86 -6.49
N VAL A 83 -5.08 2.67 -7.10
CA VAL A 83 -5.84 2.47 -8.35
C VAL A 83 -7.30 2.88 -8.17
N GLN A 84 -7.94 2.45 -7.07
CA GLN A 84 -9.32 2.88 -6.75
C GLN A 84 -9.44 4.41 -6.69
N ALA A 85 -8.50 5.09 -6.02
CA ALA A 85 -8.52 6.54 -5.90
C ALA A 85 -8.32 7.26 -7.23
N MET A 86 -7.47 6.71 -8.11
CA MET A 86 -7.27 7.26 -9.45
C MET A 86 -8.51 7.08 -10.32
N GLN A 87 -9.13 5.90 -10.29
CA GLN A 87 -10.38 5.62 -11.02
C GLN A 87 -11.52 6.52 -10.54
N ASP A 88 -11.72 6.64 -9.23
CA ASP A 88 -12.75 7.50 -8.61
C ASP A 88 -12.55 8.98 -8.99
N SER A 89 -11.29 9.41 -9.13
CA SER A 89 -10.99 10.80 -9.50
C SER A 89 -11.30 11.18 -10.95
N GLY A 90 -11.45 10.19 -11.84
CA GLY A 90 -11.54 10.41 -13.29
C GLY A 90 -10.31 11.12 -13.89
N LEU A 91 -9.18 11.16 -13.17
CA LEU A 91 -7.96 11.82 -13.63
C LEU A 91 -7.26 10.96 -14.67
N GLU A 92 -7.28 11.42 -15.91
CA GLU A 92 -6.46 10.83 -16.98
C GLU A 92 -5.04 11.40 -16.96
N ILE A 93 -4.08 10.49 -16.97
CA ILE A 93 -2.66 10.79 -17.03
C ILE A 93 -2.25 10.87 -18.51
N THR A 94 -1.69 12.01 -18.90
CA THR A 94 -1.16 12.27 -20.24
C THR A 94 0.30 12.69 -20.16
N GLU A 95 1.04 12.64 -21.27
CA GLU A 95 2.43 13.13 -21.31
C GLU A 95 2.55 14.60 -20.88
N GLU A 96 1.54 15.42 -21.20
CA GLU A 96 1.50 16.84 -20.88
C GLU A 96 1.34 17.12 -19.39
N ASN A 97 0.59 16.28 -18.67
CA ASN A 97 0.29 16.48 -17.25
C ASN A 97 1.13 15.61 -16.30
N ALA A 98 1.82 14.59 -16.83
CA ALA A 98 2.56 13.61 -16.04
C ALA A 98 3.56 14.24 -15.05
N THR A 99 4.32 15.25 -15.50
CA THR A 99 5.33 15.94 -14.67
C THR A 99 4.74 16.76 -13.52
N ARG A 100 3.43 16.95 -13.50
CA ARG A 100 2.69 17.71 -12.49
C ARG A 100 1.93 16.83 -11.50
N ILE A 101 1.97 15.53 -11.70
CA ILE A 101 1.27 14.56 -10.88
C ILE A 101 2.33 13.81 -10.05
N GLY A 102 2.07 13.62 -8.76
CA GLY A 102 3.01 12.98 -7.86
C GLY A 102 2.31 12.15 -6.80
N ALA A 103 3.05 11.18 -6.25
CA ALA A 103 2.59 10.28 -5.21
C ALA A 103 3.30 10.57 -3.88
N ALA A 104 2.54 10.59 -2.79
CA ALA A 104 3.06 10.64 -1.44
C ALA A 104 2.34 9.59 -0.60
N ILE A 105 3.01 8.45 -0.38
CA ILE A 105 2.43 7.28 0.27
C ILE A 105 3.42 6.80 1.32
N GLY A 106 2.90 6.41 2.49
CA GLY A 106 3.72 5.94 3.59
C GLY A 106 3.18 4.64 4.18
N SER A 107 4.08 3.91 4.85
CA SER A 107 3.76 2.78 5.72
C SER A 107 4.52 2.97 7.03
N GLY A 108 3.88 2.63 8.15
CA GLY A 108 4.51 2.77 9.46
C GLY A 108 5.60 1.73 9.70
N ILE A 109 5.31 0.47 9.38
CA ILE A 109 6.18 -0.68 9.69
C ILE A 109 6.84 -1.25 8.42
N GLY A 110 6.19 -1.12 7.25
CA GLY A 110 6.66 -1.75 6.01
C GLY A 110 6.38 -3.26 5.98
N GLY A 111 7.22 -4.01 5.28
CA GLY A 111 6.99 -5.43 5.00
C GLY A 111 7.54 -6.36 6.08
N LEU A 112 6.98 -6.30 7.29
CA LEU A 112 7.47 -7.08 8.44
C LEU A 112 7.40 -8.59 8.19
N GLY A 113 6.31 -9.08 7.58
CA GLY A 113 6.14 -10.49 7.26
C GLY A 113 7.26 -11.01 6.36
N LEU A 114 7.53 -10.32 5.25
CA LEU A 114 8.62 -10.70 4.35
C LEU A 114 10.01 -10.59 5.00
N ILE A 115 10.21 -9.67 5.96
CA ILE A 115 11.46 -9.58 6.73
C ILE A 115 11.65 -10.82 7.60
N GLU A 116 10.62 -11.25 8.33
CA GLU A 116 10.68 -12.46 9.16
C GLU A 116 10.93 -13.73 8.32
N GLU A 117 10.28 -13.85 7.16
CA GLU A 117 10.49 -14.97 6.23
C GLU A 117 11.93 -15.01 5.69
N ASN A 118 12.47 -13.87 5.25
CA ASN A 118 13.83 -13.80 4.71
C ASN A 118 14.88 -13.99 5.82
N HIS A 119 14.62 -13.50 7.03
CA HIS A 119 15.46 -13.76 8.19
C HIS A 119 15.52 -15.27 8.50
N THR A 120 14.37 -15.93 8.56
CA THR A 120 14.28 -17.39 8.78
C THR A 120 15.02 -18.16 7.69
N SER A 121 14.87 -17.74 6.43
CA SER A 121 15.56 -18.34 5.28
C SER A 121 17.08 -18.18 5.36
N LEU A 122 17.56 -17.02 5.80
CA LEU A 122 18.97 -16.75 6.07
C LEU A 122 19.51 -17.66 7.18
N MET A 123 18.81 -17.78 8.30
CA MET A 123 19.24 -18.60 9.43
C MET A 123 19.32 -20.08 9.08
N ASN A 124 18.37 -20.59 8.29
CA ASN A 124 18.29 -22.01 7.94
C ASN A 124 19.20 -22.43 6.79
N GLY A 125 19.54 -21.52 5.87
CA GLY A 125 20.23 -21.89 4.62
C GLY A 125 21.28 -20.91 4.14
N GLY A 126 21.64 -19.92 4.96
CA GLY A 126 22.68 -18.93 4.67
C GLY A 126 22.28 -17.85 3.64
N PRO A 127 23.20 -16.92 3.34
CA PRO A 127 22.90 -15.70 2.58
C PRO A 127 22.36 -15.93 1.16
N ARG A 128 22.69 -17.07 0.54
CA ARG A 128 22.21 -17.42 -0.81
C ARG A 128 20.71 -17.69 -0.88
N LYS A 129 20.03 -17.85 0.27
CA LYS A 129 18.57 -18.04 0.35
C LYS A 129 17.79 -16.73 0.40
N ILE A 130 18.44 -15.60 0.60
CA ILE A 130 17.76 -14.30 0.60
C ILE A 130 17.26 -14.00 -0.82
N SER A 131 15.99 -13.62 -0.94
CA SER A 131 15.41 -13.23 -2.22
C SER A 131 16.11 -11.98 -2.79
N PRO A 132 16.44 -11.94 -4.10
CA PRO A 132 16.93 -10.71 -4.72
C PRO A 132 15.87 -9.58 -4.70
N PHE A 133 14.60 -9.92 -4.46
CA PHE A 133 13.53 -8.95 -4.29
C PHE A 133 13.32 -8.52 -2.84
N PHE A 134 14.09 -9.03 -1.87
CA PHE A 134 13.91 -8.73 -0.44
C PHE A 134 13.82 -7.22 -0.17
N VAL A 135 14.87 -6.47 -0.53
CA VAL A 135 14.93 -5.01 -0.32
C VAL A 135 13.76 -4.28 -1.00
N PRO A 136 13.52 -4.39 -2.32
CA PRO A 136 12.43 -3.65 -2.98
C PRO A 136 11.01 -4.10 -2.60
N SER A 137 10.86 -5.19 -1.82
CA SER A 137 9.56 -5.68 -1.37
C SER A 137 9.26 -5.34 0.08
N THR A 138 10.23 -4.81 0.83
CA THR A 138 10.10 -4.58 2.28
C THR A 138 10.27 -3.12 2.67
N ILE A 139 11.08 -2.36 1.92
CA ILE A 139 11.29 -0.94 2.20
C ILE A 139 10.02 -0.13 1.95
N VAL A 140 9.70 0.78 2.89
CA VAL A 140 8.49 1.63 2.84
C VAL A 140 8.41 2.44 1.55
N ASN A 141 9.54 2.98 1.08
CA ASN A 141 9.58 3.76 -0.17
C ASN A 141 9.43 2.92 -1.44
N GLY A 142 9.53 1.60 -1.35
CA GLY A 142 9.28 0.68 -2.47
C GLY A 142 7.84 0.79 -2.99
N HIS A 143 6.95 1.30 -2.14
CA HIS A 143 5.56 1.60 -2.46
C HIS A 143 5.40 2.62 -3.59
N GLY A 144 6.11 3.74 -3.54
CA GLY A 144 6.02 4.81 -4.54
C GLY A 144 6.61 4.42 -5.89
N GLY A 145 7.72 3.65 -5.87
CA GLY A 145 8.34 3.11 -7.08
C GLY A 145 7.41 2.15 -7.82
N ARG A 146 6.84 1.16 -7.11
CA ARG A 146 5.94 0.16 -7.72
C ARG A 146 4.59 0.73 -8.14
N SER A 147 4.02 1.66 -7.36
CA SER A 147 2.76 2.32 -7.74
C SER A 147 2.89 3.08 -9.08
N SER A 148 4.10 3.54 -9.41
CA SER A 148 4.35 4.21 -10.70
C SER A 148 4.27 3.23 -11.88
N ASP A 149 4.67 1.96 -11.68
CA ASP A 149 4.66 0.93 -12.74
C ASP A 149 3.24 0.47 -13.10
N TYR A 150 2.26 0.60 -12.19
CA TYR A 150 0.86 0.22 -12.39
C TYR A 150 -0.03 1.36 -12.91
N HIS A 151 0.56 2.40 -13.50
CA HIS A 151 -0.15 3.59 -14.00
C HIS A 151 -1.03 4.28 -12.95
N VAL A 152 -0.78 4.01 -11.66
CA VAL A 152 -1.33 4.84 -10.59
C VAL A 152 -0.74 6.24 -10.72
N TRP A 153 0.53 6.34 -11.15
CA TRP A 153 1.24 7.61 -11.33
C TRP A 153 2.30 7.49 -12.45
N PRO A 154 2.41 8.43 -13.40
CA PRO A 154 3.48 8.42 -14.38
C PRO A 154 4.75 9.00 -13.73
N ALA A 155 5.83 8.23 -13.79
CA ALA A 155 7.22 8.67 -13.69
C ALA A 155 7.60 9.64 -12.56
N TRP A 156 8.16 9.08 -11.48
CA TRP A 156 9.42 9.64 -10.98
C TRP A 156 10.51 9.26 -11.99
N PRO A 157 11.22 10.22 -12.60
CA PRO A 157 12.31 9.86 -13.48
C PRO A 157 13.36 9.06 -12.71
N LYS A 158 13.74 7.88 -13.20
CA LYS A 158 14.68 6.95 -12.54
C LYS A 158 16.03 7.59 -12.17
N HIS A 159 16.35 8.76 -12.73
CA HIS A 159 17.56 9.55 -12.45
C HIS A 159 17.48 10.45 -11.21
N LEU A 160 16.31 10.65 -10.60
CA LEU A 160 16.11 11.55 -9.44
C LEU A 160 16.12 10.83 -8.07
N TYR A 161 16.49 9.55 -8.01
CA TYR A 161 16.66 8.81 -6.76
C TYR A 161 17.74 9.40 -5.81
N ARG A 162 18.48 10.42 -6.23
CA ARG A 162 19.68 10.87 -5.55
C ARG A 162 19.50 11.98 -4.52
N ASP A 163 18.47 12.81 -4.59
CA ASP A 163 18.41 14.01 -3.73
C ASP A 163 16.99 14.38 -3.28
N ARG A 164 16.81 14.44 -1.96
CA ARG A 164 15.65 14.93 -1.17
C ARG A 164 14.63 13.88 -0.71
N LEU A 165 15.03 13.13 0.33
CA LEU A 165 14.12 12.57 1.33
C LEU A 165 13.48 13.70 2.15
N TYR A 166 12.22 14.04 1.89
CA TYR A 166 11.40 14.81 2.83
C TYR A 166 10.36 13.89 3.48
N PHE A 167 10.76 13.24 4.58
CA PHE A 167 9.86 12.59 5.52
C PHE A 167 9.23 13.67 6.41
N ARG A 168 7.91 13.91 6.27
CA ARG A 168 7.11 14.48 7.37
C ARG A 168 6.15 13.42 7.86
N ARG A 169 6.29 13.11 9.16
CA ARG A 169 5.54 12.15 9.99
C ARG A 169 4.08 11.95 9.54
N ALA A 170 3.77 10.73 9.13
CA ALA A 170 2.44 10.14 9.24
C ALA A 170 2.57 8.88 10.11
N GLN A 171 2.69 9.09 11.43
CA GLN A 171 2.49 8.03 12.42
C GLN A 171 1.05 8.17 12.90
N HIS A 172 0.19 7.20 12.56
CA HIS A 172 -0.82 6.58 13.41
C HIS A 172 -1.76 5.74 12.51
N TRP A 173 -2.02 4.49 12.95
CA TRP A 173 -2.90 3.44 12.38
C TRP A 173 -2.26 2.43 11.40
N PRO A 174 -2.07 1.16 11.82
CA PRO A 174 -1.40 0.12 11.02
C PRO A 174 -2.32 -0.66 10.05
N CYS A 175 -3.64 -0.43 10.03
CA CYS A 175 -4.58 -1.32 9.31
C CYS A 175 -5.31 -0.69 8.11
N CYS A 176 -5.12 0.59 7.79
CA CYS A 176 -5.84 1.24 6.70
C CYS A 176 -4.85 1.92 5.74
N ALA A 177 -4.87 1.50 4.47
CA ALA A 177 -4.19 2.22 3.41
C ALA A 177 -5.17 3.28 2.86
N TYR A 178 -4.96 4.56 3.22
CA TYR A 178 -5.79 5.68 2.78
C TYR A 178 -5.10 6.43 1.65
N TYR A 179 -5.74 6.55 0.49
CA TYR A 179 -5.21 7.28 -0.66
C TYR A 179 -5.98 8.57 -0.88
N ARG A 180 -5.25 9.66 -1.16
CA ARG A 180 -5.80 10.94 -1.58
C ARG A 180 -5.14 11.37 -2.87
N VAL A 181 -5.94 11.56 -3.91
CA VAL A 181 -5.52 12.30 -5.11
C VAL A 181 -5.71 13.78 -4.81
N TRP A 182 -4.64 14.56 -4.90
CA TRP A 182 -4.65 16.00 -4.68
C TRP A 182 -4.49 16.72 -6.01
N ARG A 183 -5.46 17.56 -6.37
CA ARG A 183 -5.33 18.48 -7.52
C ARG A 183 -4.83 19.83 -7.02
N CYS A 184 -3.72 20.32 -7.58
CA CYS A 184 -3.12 21.63 -7.31
C CYS A 184 -3.42 22.64 -8.43
#